data_AF-A0A8S3J638-F1
#
_entry.id   AF-A0A8S3J638-F1
#
_cell.length_a   1.000
_cell.length_b   1.000
_cell.length_c   1.000
_cell.angle_alpha   90.00
_cell.angle_beta   90.00
_cell.angle_gamma   90.00
#
_symmetry.space_group_name_H-M   'P 1'
#
loop_
_entity.id
_entity.type
_entity.pdbx_description
1 polymer ?
#
loop_
_entity_poly.entity_id
_entity_poly.type
_entity_poly.pdbx_seq_one_letter_code
_entity_poly.pdbx_strand_id
1 'polypeptide(L)'
;MNIPDILQYMGLIERPRTIRIVQLASQFIAVWFAAAGAVHLAENSGDFFCNFENGQELDVFNAIYFMIVTMTTVGYGDVFCKTYIGKFFMLLFLIGGLAFFATMIPEFSNLFGSNGQYSGRYCIVKGKR
;
A
#
# COMPACT_ATOMS: atom_id res chain seq x y z
N MET A 1 15.35 2.99 9.99
CA MET A 1 14.48 3.66 10.98
C MET A 1 13.10 3.68 10.38
N ASN A 2 12.16 2.89 10.91
CA ASN A 2 10.86 2.73 10.29
C ASN A 2 9.94 3.90 10.71
N ILE A 3 8.96 4.23 9.88
CA ILE A 3 7.98 5.30 10.16
C ILE A 3 7.35 5.16 11.56
N PRO A 4 6.96 3.97 12.05
CA PRO A 4 6.38 3.82 13.38
C PRO A 4 7.34 4.16 14.52
N ASP A 5 8.65 3.90 14.36
CA ASP A 5 9.67 4.20 15.37
C ASP A 5 9.80 5.72 15.57
N ILE A 6 9.68 6.48 14.48
CA ILE A 6 9.69 7.96 14.48
C ILE A 6 8.46 8.49 15.22
N LEU A 7 7.28 7.95 14.92
CA LEU A 7 6.02 8.35 15.57
C LEU A 7 6.00 8.00 17.06
N GLN A 8 6.64 6.90 17.45
CA GLN A 8 6.83 6.53 18.84
C GLN A 8 7.82 7.45 19.55
N TYR A 9 8.92 7.83 18.87
CA TYR A 9 9.88 8.80 19.40
C TYR A 9 9.25 10.19 19.60
N MET A 10 8.30 10.58 18.75
CA MET A 10 7.54 11.82 18.88
C MET A 10 6.42 11.78 19.93
N GLY A 11 6.23 10.66 20.64
CA GLY A 11 5.18 10.51 21.66
C GLY A 11 3.76 10.52 21.12
N LEU A 12 3.57 10.41 19.80
CA LEU A 12 2.24 10.47 19.16
C LEU A 12 1.50 9.13 19.23
N ILE A 13 2.21 8.01 19.36
CA ILE A 13 1.62 6.66 19.36
C ILE A 13 2.23 5.80 20.47
N GLU A 14 1.42 5.44 21.46
CA GLU A 14 1.86 4.61 22.60
C GLU A 14 1.36 3.15 22.53
N ARG A 15 0.35 2.87 21.70
CA ARG A 15 -0.30 1.55 21.67
C ARG A 15 0.34 0.62 20.61
N PRO A 16 0.76 -0.60 20.98
CA PRO A 16 1.43 -1.52 20.05
C PRO A 16 0.53 -1.94 18.87
N ARG A 17 -0.79 -1.99 19.07
CA ARG A 17 -1.77 -2.22 18.00
C ARG A 17 -1.74 -1.10 16.95
N THR A 18 -1.65 0.15 17.40
CA THR A 18 -1.64 1.32 16.51
C THR A 18 -0.33 1.39 15.73
N ILE A 19 0.80 1.05 16.35
CA ILE A 19 2.11 0.97 15.68
C ILE A 19 2.05 0.00 14.50
N ARG A 20 1.50 -1.21 14.69
CA ARG A 20 1.35 -2.21 13.63
C ARG A 20 0.43 -1.74 12.50
N ILE A 21 -0.74 -1.16 12.82
CA ILE A 21 -1.66 -0.62 11.81
C ILE A 21 -0.97 0.46 10.96
N VAL A 22 -0.28 1.38 11.61
CA VAL A 22 0.44 2.46 10.92
C VAL A 22 1.57 1.90 10.06
N GLN A 23 2.28 0.89 10.52
CA GLN A 23 3.32 0.23 9.73
C GLN A 23 2.76 -0.38 8.44
N LEU A 24 1.69 -1.19 8.55
CA LEU A 24 1.04 -1.83 7.39
C LEU A 24 0.49 -0.77 6.41
N ALA A 25 -0.18 0.24 6.93
CA ALA A 25 -0.72 1.33 6.11
C ALA A 25 0.41 2.11 5.41
N SER A 26 1.50 2.41 6.12
CA SER A 26 2.65 3.12 5.57
C SER A 26 3.33 2.33 4.45
N GLN A 27 3.48 1.01 4.62
CA GLN A 27 4.08 0.14 3.61
C GLN A 27 3.19 0.04 2.37
N PHE A 28 1.87 -0.09 2.55
CA PHE A 28 0.91 -0.13 1.46
C PHE A 28 0.96 1.15 0.62
N ILE A 29 0.90 2.31 1.29
CA ILE A 29 0.97 3.63 0.64
C ILE A 29 2.32 3.81 -0.06
N ALA A 30 3.44 3.43 0.58
CA ALA A 30 4.77 3.58 0.01
C ALA A 30 4.94 2.75 -1.28
N VAL A 31 4.50 1.49 -1.29
CA VAL A 31 4.57 0.63 -2.49
C VAL A 31 3.78 1.24 -3.65
N TRP A 32 2.63 1.84 -3.35
CA TRP A 32 1.79 2.46 -4.34
C TRP A 32 2.39 3.70 -4.99
N PHE A 33 2.86 4.65 -4.17
CA PHE A 33 3.51 5.85 -4.68
C PHE A 33 4.83 5.53 -5.41
N ALA A 34 5.59 4.54 -4.94
CA ALA A 34 6.78 4.08 -5.62
C ALA A 34 6.46 3.50 -7.01
N ALA A 35 5.39 2.70 -7.12
CA ALA A 35 4.96 2.16 -8.40
C ALA A 35 4.41 3.24 -9.35
N ALA A 36 3.67 4.23 -8.84
CA ALA A 36 3.20 5.37 -9.62
C ALA A 36 4.37 6.21 -10.16
N GLY A 37 5.37 6.47 -9.32
CA GLY A 37 6.60 7.16 -9.73
C GLY A 37 7.39 6.38 -10.78
N ALA A 38 7.49 5.06 -10.62
CA ALA A 38 8.16 4.19 -11.58
C ALA A 38 7.48 4.20 -12.96
N VAL A 39 6.14 4.11 -12.99
CA VAL A 39 5.36 4.19 -14.24
C VAL A 39 5.48 5.57 -14.87
N HIS A 40 5.35 6.64 -14.08
CA HIS A 40 5.51 8.01 -14.57
C HIS A 40 6.88 8.22 -15.21
N LEU A 41 7.94 7.73 -14.57
CA LEU A 41 9.30 7.81 -15.09
C LEU A 41 9.44 7.00 -16.39
N ALA A 42 8.97 5.74 -16.40
CA ALA A 42 9.09 4.85 -17.55
C ALA A 42 8.35 5.38 -18.79
N GLU A 43 7.16 5.94 -18.60
CA GLU A 43 6.37 6.48 -19.71
C GLU A 43 6.93 7.82 -20.22
N ASN A 44 7.39 8.70 -19.34
CA ASN A 44 7.99 9.97 -19.73
C ASN A 44 9.38 9.81 -20.35
N SER A 45 10.16 8.81 -19.92
CA SER A 45 11.47 8.54 -20.52
C SER A 45 11.36 7.90 -21.90
N GLY A 46 10.34 7.06 -22.13
CA GLY A 46 10.25 6.22 -23.32
C GLY A 46 11.17 5.00 -23.25
N ASP A 47 11.16 4.17 -24.30
CA ASP A 47 11.95 2.94 -24.36
C ASP A 47 13.29 3.12 -25.07
N PHE A 48 14.34 2.55 -24.46
CA PHE A 48 15.68 2.46 -25.05
C PHE A 48 15.69 1.73 -26.40
N PHE A 49 14.82 0.73 -26.59
CA PHE A 49 14.76 -0.09 -27.80
C PHE A 49 14.14 0.63 -29.01
N CYS A 50 13.38 1.70 -28.77
CA CYS A 50 12.70 2.48 -29.80
C CYS A 50 13.26 3.90 -29.90
N ASN A 51 14.54 4.10 -29.58
CA ASN A 51 15.20 5.42 -29.57
C ASN A 51 14.43 6.50 -28.79
N PHE A 52 13.67 6.11 -27.75
CA PHE A 52 12.81 6.99 -26.95
C PHE A 52 11.69 7.71 -27.71
N GLU A 53 11.35 7.29 -28.93
CA GLU A 53 10.28 7.94 -29.72
C GLU A 53 8.87 7.61 -29.21
N ASN A 54 8.72 6.55 -28.42
CA ASN A 54 7.42 6.07 -27.94
C ASN A 54 7.04 6.54 -26.54
N GLY A 55 7.74 7.55 -26.02
CA GLY A 55 7.41 8.20 -24.76
C GLY A 55 6.01 8.83 -24.80
N GLN A 56 5.32 8.78 -23.67
CA GLN A 56 4.07 9.48 -23.45
C GLN A 56 4.24 10.43 -22.28
N GLU A 57 4.00 11.73 -22.52
CA GLU A 57 3.91 12.70 -21.43
C GLU A 57 2.69 12.38 -20.56
N LEU A 58 2.96 11.73 -19.44
CA LEU A 58 2.01 11.41 -18.40
C LEU A 58 2.26 12.32 -17.22
N ASP A 59 1.28 13.15 -16.88
CA ASP A 59 1.35 13.94 -15.66
C ASP A 59 1.39 13.03 -14.41
N VAL A 60 2.01 13.53 -13.33
CA VAL A 60 2.18 12.79 -12.08
C VAL A 60 0.82 12.38 -11.51
N PHE A 61 -0.17 13.28 -11.58
CA PHE A 61 -1.52 12.99 -11.10
C PHE A 61 -2.21 11.90 -11.91
N ASN A 62 -2.01 11.87 -13.24
CA ASN A 62 -2.56 10.81 -14.09
C ASN A 62 -1.88 9.47 -13.84
N ALA A 63 -0.58 9.44 -13.53
CA ALA A 63 0.12 8.23 -13.15
C ALA A 63 -0.37 7.66 -11.80
N ILE A 64 -0.60 8.54 -10.81
CA ILE A 64 -1.20 8.14 -9.52
C ILE A 64 -2.63 7.61 -9.75
N TYR A 65 -3.45 8.30 -10.53
CA TYR A 65 -4.79 7.86 -10.92
C TYR A 65 -4.78 6.48 -11.58
N PHE A 66 -3.90 6.27 -12.56
CA PHE A 66 -3.73 4.98 -13.23
C PHE A 66 -3.36 3.86 -12.24
N MET A 67 -2.44 4.13 -11.32
CA MET A 67 -2.07 3.16 -10.29
C MET A 67 -3.19 2.88 -9.29
N ILE A 68 -3.98 3.89 -8.90
CA ILE A 68 -5.19 3.71 -8.07
C ILE A 68 -6.11 2.71 -8.78
N VAL A 69 -6.53 3.05 -10.00
CA VAL A 69 -7.53 2.30 -10.78
C VAL A 69 -7.09 0.87 -11.09
N THR A 70 -5.79 0.68 -11.32
CA THR A 70 -5.23 -0.64 -11.60
C THR A 70 -5.14 -1.50 -10.33
N MET A 71 -4.69 -0.95 -9.20
CA MET A 71 -4.58 -1.69 -7.94
C MET A 71 -5.96 -2.08 -7.40
N THR A 72 -6.96 -1.21 -7.57
CA THR A 72 -8.36 -1.53 -7.22
C THR A 72 -9.02 -2.49 -8.21
N THR A 73 -8.31 -2.96 -9.23
CA THR A 73 -8.80 -3.87 -10.29
C THR A 73 -9.99 -3.31 -11.08
N VAL A 74 -10.17 -1.98 -11.09
CA VAL A 74 -11.26 -1.32 -11.83
C VAL A 74 -10.92 -1.24 -13.32
N GLY A 75 -9.72 -0.80 -13.65
CA GLY A 75 -9.17 -0.87 -15.01
C GLY A 75 -10.02 -0.19 -16.10
N TYR A 76 -10.34 1.11 -15.94
CA TYR A 76 -11.14 1.85 -16.94
C TYR A 76 -10.51 1.87 -18.34
N GLY A 77 -9.18 1.83 -18.43
CA GLY A 77 -8.45 1.84 -19.71
C GLY A 77 -8.40 3.19 -20.41
N ASP A 78 -8.79 4.26 -19.71
CA ASP A 78 -8.67 5.67 -20.14
C ASP A 78 -7.21 6.14 -20.12
N VAL A 79 -6.46 5.73 -19.10
CA VAL A 79 -5.01 5.90 -18.99
C VAL A 79 -4.36 4.52 -19.02
N PHE A 80 -3.33 4.35 -19.85
CA PHE A 80 -2.60 3.10 -19.97
C PHE A 80 -1.15 3.34 -20.40
N CYS A 81 -0.27 2.41 -20.03
CA CYS A 81 1.13 2.41 -20.43
C CYS A 81 1.28 2.11 -21.92
N LYS A 82 1.98 2.96 -22.68
CA LYS A 82 2.31 2.73 -24.09
C LYS A 82 3.67 2.06 -24.23
N THR A 83 4.62 2.41 -23.37
CA THR A 83 5.99 1.89 -23.41
C THR A 83 6.03 0.39 -23.10
N TYR A 84 6.94 -0.32 -23.73
CA TYR A 84 7.20 -1.74 -23.49
C TYR A 84 7.75 -1.95 -22.07
N ILE A 85 8.64 -1.08 -21.61
CA ILE A 85 9.18 -1.13 -20.24
C ILE A 85 8.06 -0.89 -19.22
N GLY A 86 7.20 0.12 -19.44
CA GLY A 86 6.05 0.39 -18.58
C GLY A 86 5.08 -0.78 -18.51
N LYS A 87 4.76 -1.41 -19.64
CA LYS A 87 3.91 -2.61 -19.68
C LYS A 87 4.53 -3.80 -18.94
N PHE A 88 5.83 -4.03 -19.12
CA PHE A 88 6.53 -5.10 -18.42
C PHE A 88 6.57 -4.86 -16.90
N PHE A 89 6.84 -3.62 -16.48
CA PHE A 89 6.77 -3.22 -15.08
C PHE A 89 5.38 -3.48 -14.49
N MET A 90 4.31 -3.08 -15.18
CA MET A 90 2.94 -3.31 -14.74
C MET A 90 2.61 -4.80 -14.59
N LEU A 91 3.09 -5.64 -15.50
CA LEU A 91 2.92 -7.09 -15.41
C LEU A 91 3.56 -7.67 -14.14
N LEU A 92 4.81 -7.27 -13.84
CA LEU A 92 5.48 -7.68 -12.61
C LEU A 92 4.79 -7.12 -11.37
N PHE A 93 4.33 -5.87 -11.42
CA PHE A 93 3.63 -5.22 -10.32
C PHE A 93 2.31 -5.93 -10.00
N LEU A 94 1.55 -6.39 -10.99
CA LEU A 94 0.31 -7.13 -10.76
C LEU A 94 0.57 -8.48 -10.05
N ILE A 95 1.58 -9.23 -10.49
CA ILE A 95 1.96 -10.51 -9.86
C ILE A 95 2.50 -10.27 -8.44
N GLY A 96 3.40 -9.30 -8.28
CA GLY A 96 3.96 -8.93 -6.98
C GLY A 96 2.92 -8.36 -6.02
N GLY A 97 1.96 -7.59 -6.54
CA GLY A 97 0.85 -7.03 -5.78
C GLY A 97 -0.05 -8.11 -5.19
N LEU A 98 -0.38 -9.15 -5.95
CA LEU A 98 -1.12 -10.31 -5.45
C LEU A 98 -0.38 -11.03 -4.32
N ALA A 99 0.93 -11.25 -4.47
CA ALA A 99 1.75 -11.86 -3.42
C ALA A 99 1.80 -10.97 -2.15
N PHE A 100 1.91 -9.65 -2.33
CA PHE A 100 1.88 -8.69 -1.23
C PHE A 100 0.52 -8.66 -0.52
N PHE A 101 -0.59 -8.74 -1.26
CA PHE A 101 -1.92 -8.84 -0.65
C PHE A 101 -2.08 -10.12 0.18
N ALA A 102 -1.54 -11.25 -0.29
CA ALA A 102 -1.61 -12.51 0.45
C ALA A 102 -0.91 -12.44 1.82
N THR A 103 0.18 -11.68 1.94
CA THR A 103 0.89 -11.50 3.23
C THR A 103 0.20 -10.50 4.15
N MET A 104 -0.59 -9.56 3.61
CA MET A 104 -1.33 -8.57 4.41
C MET A 104 -2.56 -9.16 5.10
N ILE A 105 -3.25 -10.12 4.50
CA ILE A 105 -4.51 -10.69 5.02
C ILE A 105 -4.38 -11.25 6.45
N PRO A 106 -3.38 -12.08 6.79
CA PRO A 106 -3.20 -12.59 8.15
C PRO A 106 -2.89 -11.49 9.18
N GLU A 107 -2.22 -10.43 8.75
CA GLU A 107 -1.86 -9.34 9.64
C GLU A 107 -3.08 -8.48 10.00
N PHE A 108 -3.93 -8.21 9.01
CA PHE A 108 -5.24 -7.61 9.23
C PHE A 108 -6.15 -8.49 10.10
N SER A 109 -6.21 -9.81 9.85
CA SER A 109 -7.07 -10.70 10.64
C SER A 109 -6.65 -10.75 12.11
N ASN A 110 -5.34 -10.73 12.41
CA ASN A 110 -4.82 -10.66 13.76
C ASN A 110 -5.15 -9.32 14.47
N LEU A 111 -5.23 -8.22 13.72
CA LEU A 111 -5.61 -6.91 14.26
C LEU A 111 -7.10 -6.83 14.61
N PHE A 112 -7.98 -7.39 13.77
CA PHE A 112 -9.44 -7.36 13.97
C PHE A 112 -9.96 -8.50 14.86
N GLY A 113 -9.27 -9.64 14.91
CA GLY A 113 -9.63 -10.79 15.76
C GLY A 113 -9.45 -10.55 17.26
N SER A 114 -8.82 -9.43 17.67
CA SER A 114 -8.57 -9.08 19.07
C SER A 114 -9.75 -8.38 19.77
N ASN A 115 -10.98 -8.52 19.29
CA ASN A 115 -12.16 -8.20 20.10
C ASN A 115 -12.37 -9.34 21.10
N GLY A 116 -11.53 -9.34 22.15
CA GLY A 116 -11.59 -10.32 23.22
C GLY A 116 -12.97 -10.31 23.86
N GLN A 117 -13.78 -11.31 23.51
CA GLN A 117 -15.09 -11.61 24.10
C GLN A 117 -15.00 -11.79 25.63
N TYR A 118 -13.78 -11.95 26.16
CA TYR A 118 -13.43 -12.10 27.57
C TYR A 118 -12.64 -10.90 28.15
N SER A 119 -12.76 -9.69 27.58
CA SER A 119 -12.21 -8.46 28.20
C SER A 119 -13.17 -7.88 29.25
N GLY A 120 -13.65 -8.72 30.16
CA GLY A 120 -14.40 -8.28 31.34
C GLY A 120 -13.42 -7.96 32.48
N ARG A 121 -13.55 -6.77 33.09
CA ARG A 121 -12.91 -6.55 34.41
C ARG A 121 -13.64 -7.40 35.44
N TYR A 122 -12.89 -8.13 36.26
CA TYR A 122 -13.44 -8.81 37.41
C TYR A 122 -13.95 -7.77 38.43
N CYS A 123 -15.26 -7.57 38.49
CA CYS A 123 -15.88 -6.73 39.51
C CYS A 123 -16.02 -7.55 40.80
N ILE A 124 -15.25 -7.19 41.83
CA ILE A 124 -15.39 -7.79 43.16
C ILE A 124 -16.75 -7.37 43.72
N VAL A 125 -17.69 -8.31 43.81
CA VAL A 125 -19.00 -8.08 44.42
C VAL A 125 -18.85 -8.22 45.94
N LYS A 126 -19.25 -7.19 46.69
CA LYS A 126 -19.15 -7.18 48.15
C LYS A 126 -20.13 -8.19 48.74
N GLY A 127 -19.62 -9.28 49.33
CA GLY A 127 -20.44 -10.35 49.91
C GLY A 127 -21.41 -9.82 50.97
N LYS A 128 -22.69 -10.20 50.89
CA LYS A 128 -23.67 -9.96 51.96
C LYS A 128 -23.28 -10.82 53.17
N ARG A 129 -23.05 -10.16 54.30
CA ARG A 129 -23.06 -10.79 55.63
C ARG A 129 -24.49 -11.14 56.02
#